data_AF-A0A7S3UR39-F1
#
_entry.id   AF-A0A7S3UR39-F1
#
_cell.length_a   1.000
_cell.length_b   1.000
_cell.length_c   1.000
_cell.angle_alpha   90.00
_cell.angle_beta   90.00
_cell.angle_gamma   90.00
#
_symmetry.space_group_name_H-M   'P 1'
#
loop_
_entity.id
_entity.type
_entity.pdbx_description
1 polymer ?
#
loop_
_entity_poly.entity_id
_entity_poly.type
_entity_poly.pdbx_seq_one_letter_code
_entity_poly.pdbx_strand_id
1 'polypeptide(L)'
;CNRCNLNMDHHCPWLNNCVGFYNRKFFIQLLVYVYICIALVLLFGFPRVIAILDERLNHESGLILMHPRSCLGLLSYGLSILLAISLFNFVKFHLGLVADNFTTIENFDREFFFFFSTPTAL
;
A
#
# COMPACT_ATOMS: atom_id res chain seq x y z
N CYS A 1 14.65 14.66 -9.98
CA CYS A 1 15.50 15.33 -8.97
C CYS A 1 16.73 16.05 -9.56
N ASN A 2 17.01 15.94 -10.87
CA ASN A 2 18.12 16.65 -11.58
C ASN A 2 19.49 16.55 -10.89
N ARG A 3 19.78 15.39 -10.29
CA ARG A 3 21.03 15.08 -9.62
C ARG A 3 21.19 13.56 -9.53
N CYS A 4 22.42 13.10 -9.38
CA CYS A 4 22.69 11.72 -9.03
C CYS A 4 22.28 11.46 -7.57
N ASN A 5 21.52 10.38 -7.35
CA ASN A 5 21.13 9.93 -6.01
C ASN A 5 21.91 8.64 -5.71
N LEU A 6 22.66 8.64 -4.61
CA LEU A 6 23.43 7.48 -4.17
C LEU A 6 22.49 6.31 -3.86
N ASN A 7 22.80 5.11 -4.38
CA ASN A 7 21.98 3.89 -4.22
C ASN A 7 20.49 4.21 -4.47
N MET A 8 20.20 4.73 -5.66
CA MET A 8 18.85 5.15 -6.03
C MET A 8 17.94 3.93 -6.06
N ASP A 9 16.80 4.04 -5.38
CA ASP A 9 15.70 3.09 -5.50
C ASP A 9 14.76 3.58 -6.61
N HIS A 10 13.98 4.62 -6.35
CA HIS A 10 13.07 5.20 -7.33
C HIS A 10 12.78 6.68 -7.02
N HIS A 11 12.18 7.40 -7.98
CA HIS A 11 11.56 8.69 -7.69
C HIS A 11 10.11 8.45 -7.24
N CYS A 12 9.76 8.89 -6.03
CA CYS A 12 8.44 8.70 -5.47
C CYS A 12 7.64 10.00 -5.59
N PRO A 13 6.61 10.06 -6.47
CA PRO A 13 5.78 11.26 -6.62
C PRO A 13 5.01 11.60 -5.34
N TRP A 14 4.63 10.58 -4.57
CA TRP A 14 3.89 10.72 -3.31
C TRP A 14 4.67 11.47 -2.22
N LEU A 15 6.00 11.36 -2.25
CA LEU A 15 6.90 12.09 -1.36
C LEU A 15 7.51 13.32 -2.03
N ASN A 16 7.22 13.53 -3.31
CA ASN A 16 7.86 14.53 -4.15
C ASN A 16 9.40 14.51 -4.00
N ASN A 17 9.98 13.32 -3.89
CA ASN A 17 11.40 13.15 -3.58
C ASN A 17 11.96 11.84 -4.16
N CYS A 18 13.27 11.79 -4.37
CA CYS A 18 13.97 10.57 -4.73
C CYS A 18 14.23 9.73 -3.47
N VAL A 19 13.95 8.43 -3.54
CA VAL A 19 14.29 7.45 -2.51
C VAL A 19 15.63 6.81 -2.89
N GLY A 20 16.57 6.80 -1.96
CA GLY A 20 17.88 6.20 -2.13
C GLY A 20 18.60 6.01 -0.79
N PHE A 21 19.93 5.94 -0.80
CA PHE A 21 20.73 5.53 0.37
C PHE A 21 20.32 6.17 1.70
N TYR A 22 20.20 7.50 1.73
CA TYR A 22 19.99 8.26 2.97
C TYR A 22 18.56 8.22 3.51
N ASN A 23 17.57 7.85 2.69
CA ASN A 23 16.16 7.89 3.09
C ASN A 23 15.37 6.61 2.81
N ARG A 24 16.00 5.57 2.25
CA ARG A 24 15.38 4.26 2.03
C ARG A 24 14.84 3.67 3.33
N LYS A 25 15.55 3.78 4.46
CA LYS A 25 15.05 3.35 5.77
C LYS A 25 13.73 4.04 6.15
N PHE A 26 13.67 5.38 6.03
CA PHE A 26 12.49 6.15 6.39
C PHE A 26 11.31 5.85 5.46
N PHE A 27 11.58 5.59 4.18
CA PHE A 27 10.58 5.13 3.24
C PHE A 27 9.97 3.78 3.67
N ILE A 28 10.78 2.79 4.04
CA ILE A 28 10.27 1.51 4.54
C ILE A 28 9.46 1.69 5.83
N GLN A 29 9.93 2.52 6.76
CA GLN A 29 9.17 2.84 7.98
C GLN A 29 7.82 3.48 7.67
N LEU A 30 7.77 4.42 6.71
CA LEU A 30 6.52 5.03 6.26
C LEU A 30 5.55 3.98 5.73
N LEU A 31 6.00 3.07 4.86
CA LEU A 31 5.14 2.03 4.29
C LEU A 31 4.54 1.13 5.38
N VAL A 32 5.38 0.68 6.33
CA VAL A 32 4.94 -0.18 7.44
C VAL A 32 3.97 0.56 8.35
N TYR A 33 4.24 1.82 8.72
CA TYR A 33 3.35 2.59 9.59
C TYR A 33 2.01 2.89 8.93
N VAL A 34 2.00 3.29 7.65
CA VAL A 34 0.75 3.52 6.92
C VAL A 34 -0.07 2.22 6.86
N TYR A 35 0.58 1.08 6.60
CA TYR A 35 -0.11 -0.21 6.58
C TYR A 35 -0.72 -0.57 7.94
N ILE A 36 0.03 -0.39 9.04
CA ILE A 36 -0.48 -0.60 10.41
C ILE A 36 -1.65 0.34 10.71
N CYS A 37 -1.54 1.64 10.39
CA CYS A 37 -2.62 2.60 10.60
C CYS A 37 -3.91 2.17 9.88
N ILE A 38 -3.80 1.73 8.62
CA ILE A 38 -4.96 1.25 7.86
C ILE A 38 -5.53 -0.03 8.47
N ALA A 39 -4.67 -0.97 8.90
CA ALA A 39 -5.13 -2.18 9.57
C ALA A 39 -5.90 -1.86 10.86
N LEU A 40 -5.47 -0.86 11.63
CA LEU A 40 -6.19 -0.39 12.82
C LEU A 40 -7.52 0.27 12.46
N VAL A 41 -7.58 1.08 11.40
CA VAL A 41 -8.84 1.66 10.89
C VAL A 41 -9.83 0.56 10.50
N LEU A 42 -9.37 -0.50 9.83
CA LEU A 42 -10.22 -1.64 9.47
C LEU A 42 -10.70 -2.40 10.71
N LEU A 43 -9.79 -2.73 11.64
CA LEU A 43 -10.11 -3.46 12.86
C LEU A 43 -11.13 -2.72 13.73
N PHE A 44 -10.88 -1.44 14.02
CA PHE A 44 -11.76 -0.65 14.89
C PHE A 44 -13.00 -0.12 14.18
N GLY A 45 -12.96 0.03 12.85
CA GLY A 45 -14.12 0.42 12.05
C GLY A 45 -15.11 -0.72 11.83
N PHE A 46 -14.68 -1.98 11.91
CA PHE A 46 -15.49 -3.15 11.60
C PHE A 46 -16.84 -3.22 12.36
N PRO A 47 -16.91 -3.03 13.69
CA PRO A 47 -18.18 -3.08 14.42
C PRO A 47 -19.19 -2.03 13.93
N ARG A 48 -18.70 -0.84 13.54
CA ARG A 48 -19.56 0.24 13.04
C ARG A 48 -20.16 -0.12 11.68
N VAL A 49 -19.39 -0.76 10.80
CA VAL A 49 -19.87 -1.22 9.49
C VAL A 49 -20.93 -2.30 9.67
N ILE A 50 -20.69 -3.28 10.54
CA ILE A 50 -21.67 -4.34 10.84
C ILE A 50 -22.98 -3.76 11.37
N ALA A 51 -22.93 -2.81 12.31
CA ALA A 51 -24.14 -2.18 12.83
C ALA A 51 -24.97 -1.49 11.74
N ILE A 52 -24.33 -0.83 10.77
CA ILE A 52 -25.02 -0.17 9.66
C ILE A 52 -25.62 -1.20 8.68
N LEU A 53 -24.91 -2.29 8.42
CA LEU A 53 -25.39 -3.37 7.55
C LEU A 53 -26.54 -4.15 8.19
N ASP A 54 -26.46 -4.42 9.49
CA ASP A 54 -27.50 -5.14 10.24
C ASP A 54 -28.82 -4.39 10.23
N GLU A 55 -28.78 -3.08 10.50
CA GLU A 55 -29.97 -2.23 10.38
C GLU A 55 -30.54 -2.25 8.97
N ARG A 56 -29.68 -2.25 7.94
CA ARG A 56 -30.13 -2.33 6.55
C ARG A 56 -30.81 -3.65 6.19
N LEU A 57 -30.40 -4.75 6.80
CA LEU A 57 -30.96 -6.08 6.52
C LEU A 57 -32.19 -6.39 7.37
N ASN A 58 -32.25 -5.91 8.61
CA ASN A 58 -33.30 -6.25 9.58
C ASN A 58 -34.36 -5.15 9.78
N HIS A 59 -34.02 -3.89 9.52
CA HIS A 59 -34.85 -2.72 9.77
C HIS A 59 -34.95 -1.88 8.50
N GLU A 60 -35.95 -2.16 7.66
CA GLU A 60 -36.31 -1.48 6.40
C GLU A 60 -36.43 0.07 6.51
N SER A 61 -36.30 0.66 7.71
CA SER A 61 -36.37 2.10 7.95
C SER A 61 -35.27 2.93 7.29
N GLY A 62 -34.16 2.35 6.81
CA GLY A 62 -33.22 3.06 5.93
C GLY A 62 -32.52 4.31 6.52
N LEU A 63 -32.82 4.69 7.75
CA LEU A 63 -32.59 6.06 8.23
C LEU A 63 -31.11 6.31 8.58
N ILE A 64 -30.41 5.35 9.19
CA ILE A 64 -29.02 5.55 9.63
C ILE A 64 -28.02 5.51 8.47
N LEU A 65 -28.16 4.64 7.45
CA LEU A 65 -27.30 4.76 6.26
C LEU A 65 -27.60 6.02 5.43
N MET A 66 -28.80 6.62 5.46
CA MET A 66 -29.03 7.91 4.78
C MET A 66 -28.36 9.10 5.51
N HIS A 67 -27.89 8.91 6.75
CA HIS A 67 -27.14 9.93 7.45
C HIS A 67 -25.78 10.15 6.77
N PRO A 68 -25.39 11.39 6.41
CA PRO A 68 -24.20 11.67 5.60
C PRO A 68 -22.90 11.14 6.25
N ARG A 69 -22.83 11.13 7.59
CA ARG A 69 -21.70 10.53 8.32
C ARG A 69 -21.56 9.02 8.10
N SER A 70 -22.66 8.30 7.96
CA SER A 70 -22.65 6.85 7.72
C SER A 70 -22.22 6.55 6.28
N CYS A 71 -22.72 7.31 5.29
CA CYS A 71 -22.26 7.22 3.90
C CYS A 71 -20.75 7.48 3.79
N LEU A 72 -20.28 8.58 4.38
CA LEU A 72 -18.86 8.93 4.37
C LEU A 72 -18.02 7.87 5.09
N GLY A 73 -18.49 7.36 6.22
CA GLY A 73 -17.86 6.27 6.96
C GLY A 73 -17.69 5.01 6.12
N LEU A 74 -18.76 4.54 5.46
CA LEU A 74 -18.71 3.36 4.60
C LEU A 74 -17.82 3.55 3.37
N LEU A 75 -17.89 4.72 2.72
CA LEU A 75 -17.01 5.06 1.60
C LEU A 75 -15.54 5.03 2.05
N SER A 76 -15.22 5.69 3.17
CA SER A 76 -13.86 5.73 3.71
C SER A 76 -13.35 4.33 4.10
N TYR A 77 -14.22 3.50 4.66
CA TYR A 77 -13.90 2.12 5.04
C TYR A 77 -13.63 1.26 3.80
N GLY A 78 -14.48 1.38 2.77
CA GLY A 78 -14.28 0.70 1.48
C GLY A 78 -12.97 1.10 0.80
N LEU A 79 -12.66 2.40 0.74
CA LEU A 79 -11.38 2.89 0.23
C LEU A 79 -10.18 2.38 1.06
N SER A 80 -10.34 2.26 2.37
CA SER A 80 -9.31 1.71 3.26
C SER A 80 -9.00 0.24 2.97
N ILE A 81 -10.02 -0.57 2.61
CA ILE A 81 -9.81 -1.96 2.20
C ILE A 81 -8.99 -2.03 0.90
N LEU A 82 -9.38 -1.24 -0.11
CA LEU A 82 -8.67 -1.20 -1.40
C LEU A 82 -7.21 -0.77 -1.20
N LEU A 83 -6.99 0.25 -0.38
CA LEU A 83 -5.65 0.74 -0.07
C LEU A 83 -4.84 -0.30 0.73
N ALA A 84 -5.46 -1.03 1.67
CA ALA A 84 -4.79 -2.09 2.42
C ALA A 84 -4.28 -3.21 1.50
N ILE A 85 -5.09 -3.65 0.53
CA ILE A 85 -4.69 -4.69 -0.44
C ILE A 85 -3.54 -4.20 -1.32
N SER A 86 -3.64 -2.97 -1.84
CA SER A 86 -2.59 -2.38 -2.65
C SER A 86 -1.27 -2.23 -1.88
N LEU A 87 -1.33 -1.68 -0.66
CA LEU A 87 -0.15 -1.45 0.18
C LEU A 87 0.46 -2.74 0.71
N PHE A 88 -0.33 -3.78 1.00
CA PHE A 88 0.23 -5.06 1.43
C PHE A 88 1.22 -5.62 0.40
N ASN A 89 0.82 -5.62 -0.87
CA ASN A 89 1.69 -6.07 -1.97
C ASN A 89 2.93 -5.19 -2.10
N PHE A 90 2.75 -3.87 -1.98
CA PHE A 90 3.84 -2.89 -2.08
C PHE A 90 4.85 -3.00 -0.93
N VAL A 91 4.38 -3.16 0.31
CA VAL A 91 5.20 -3.40 1.50
C VAL A 91 5.97 -4.71 1.34
N LYS A 92 5.27 -5.80 0.98
CA LYS A 92 5.89 -7.11 0.77
C LYS A 92 7.02 -7.04 -0.26
N PHE A 93 6.78 -6.39 -1.39
CA PHE A 93 7.77 -6.20 -2.45
C PHE A 93 9.02 -5.48 -1.92
N HIS A 94 8.85 -4.30 -1.30
CA HIS A 94 10.00 -3.52 -0.81
C HIS A 94 10.74 -4.18 0.37
N LEU A 95 10.03 -4.91 1.25
CA LEU A 95 10.69 -5.69 2.31
C LEU A 95 11.51 -6.84 1.73
N GLY A 96 11.04 -7.50 0.67
CA GLY A 96 11.82 -8.51 -0.06
C GLY A 96 13.11 -7.92 -0.63
N LEU A 97 13.02 -6.75 -1.27
CA LEU A 97 14.19 -6.03 -1.78
C LEU A 97 15.19 -5.65 -0.68
N VAL A 98 14.71 -5.28 0.51
CA VAL A 98 15.57 -5.01 1.66
C VAL A 98 16.25 -6.29 2.16
N ALA A 99 15.51 -7.40 2.22
CA ALA A 99 16.06 -8.69 2.67
C ALA A 99 17.17 -9.20 1.73
N ASP A 100 16.98 -9.04 0.42
CA ASP A 100 17.96 -9.45 -0.60
C ASP A 100 19.02 -8.38 -0.87
N ASN A 101 18.94 -7.21 -0.21
CA ASN A 101 19.82 -6.05 -0.40
C ASN A 101 19.88 -5.55 -1.86
N PHE A 102 18.74 -5.54 -2.55
CA PHE A 102 18.58 -4.94 -3.88
C PHE A 102 17.80 -3.63 -3.79
N THR A 103 18.04 -2.71 -4.71
CA THR A 103 17.12 -1.61 -5.04
C THR A 103 16.08 -2.06 -6.05
N THR A 104 15.03 -1.25 -6.25
CA THR A 104 14.08 -1.48 -7.34
C THR A 104 14.75 -1.50 -8.71
N ILE A 105 15.71 -0.61 -8.97
CA ILE A 105 16.45 -0.56 -10.25
C ILE A 105 17.26 -1.85 -10.44
N GLU A 106 18.04 -2.24 -9.43
CA GLU A 106 18.87 -3.44 -9.53
C GLU A 106 18.00 -4.71 -9.66
N ASN A 107 16.80 -4.76 -9.08
CA ASN A 107 15.86 -5.87 -9.28
C ASN A 107 15.36 -5.93 -10.73
N PHE A 108 15.02 -4.78 -11.34
CA PHE A 108 14.64 -4.74 -12.76
C PHE A 108 15.80 -5.19 -13.67
N ASP A 109 17.02 -4.74 -13.38
CA ASP A 109 18.21 -5.16 -14.13
C ASP A 109 18.44 -6.66 -14.00
N ARG A 110 18.29 -7.22 -12.79
CA ARG A 110 18.40 -8.67 -12.54
C ARG A 110 17.37 -9.47 -13.35
N GLU A 111 16.12 -9.05 -13.36
CA GLU A 111 15.06 -9.70 -14.15
C GLU A 111 15.33 -9.59 -15.65
N PHE A 112 15.79 -8.44 -16.12
CA PHE A 112 16.22 -8.23 -17.51
C PHE A 112 17.34 -9.19 -17.89
N PHE A 113 18.43 -9.25 -17.10
CA PHE A 113 19.52 -10.17 -17.37
C PHE A 113 19.07 -11.63 -17.30
N PHE A 114 18.19 -12.01 -16.38
CA PHE A 114 17.67 -13.38 -16.34
C PHE A 114 16.87 -13.71 -17.61
N PHE A 115 16.00 -12.82 -18.08
CA PHE A 115 15.19 -13.03 -19.28
C PHE A 115 16.03 -13.08 -20.57
N PHE A 116 17.06 -12.24 -20.70
CA PHE A 116 17.89 -12.16 -21.92
C PHE A 116 19.17 -13.00 -21.89
N SER A 117 19.60 -13.48 -20.72
CA SER A 117 20.81 -14.32 -20.56
C SER A 117 20.48 -15.79 -20.28
N THR A 118 19.22 -16.15 -20.04
CA THR A 118 18.82 -17.56 -20.09
C THR A 118 18.69 -17.96 -21.56
N PRO A 119 19.53 -18.88 -22.07
CA PRO A 119 19.24 -19.49 -23.34
C PRO A 119 18.04 -20.41 -23.11
N THR A 120 16.85 -19.98 -23.52
CA THR A 120 15.95 -20.94 -24.18
C THR A 120 16.74 -21.42 -25.41
N ALA A 121 17.24 -22.65 -25.55
CA ALA A 121 16.86 -23.94 -24.97
C ALA A 121 15.34 -24.12 -24.87
N LEU A 122 14.63 -23.63 -25.88
CA LEU A 122 13.71 -24.36 -26.75
C LEU A 122 13.42 -23.50 -27.97
#